data_AF-A0A132GS13-F1
#
_entry.id   AF-A0A132GS13-F1
#
_cell.length_a   1.000
_cell.length_b   1.000
_cell.length_c   1.000
_cell.angle_alpha   90.00
_cell.angle_beta   90.00
_cell.angle_gamma   90.00
#
_symmetry.space_group_name_H-M   'P 1'
#
loop_
_entity.id
_entity.type
_entity.pdbx_description
1 polymer ?
#
loop_
_entity_poly.entity_id
_entity_poly.type
_entity_poly.pdbx_seq_one_letter_code
_entity_poly.pdbx_strand_id
1 'polypeptide(L)'
;VSEGLLPDNYRPEGDEVLFYANSRQRTFATAKYFSAGFLPFANVEITHKYDEDKMDPVFTPQFTKMNDTYRQQVLSEMEAMHGGPQTWMAAQQPTLTLMEEVLDIAHSPAAANDTTHFWYDDVQFKIEKGDEPKMTGGYTLANSVADALVLQCYESESFAPFGHALTTEQWRDICAVKEVYDALLFTTHSAAVNLAYPLVSRIREELNRSDRKFMFLCGHDSNLASIGAALGLQFPETENALELHTPIGSKLVFEKWSDGSEDYISQSNSCSIGHCSRPTCRRWCCPSPSMVSRPMPTASTTSATLMPAWPEPWLSMKPSKTCRPTSEPPQPSPPPLAAPTPSTVPPPPLPRVASSSKTNRKQLGNETDKETMDACRHHLRHGSIDIVQ
;
A
#
# COMPACT_ATOMS: atom_id res chain seq x y z
N VAL A 1 2.46 -15.03 -16.97
CA VAL A 1 2.71 -15.87 -18.18
C VAL A 1 3.89 -16.82 -17.95
N SER A 2 5.08 -16.35 -17.56
CA SER A 2 6.23 -17.24 -17.30
C SER A 2 5.94 -18.34 -16.27
N GLU A 3 5.21 -17.99 -15.21
CA GLU A 3 4.80 -18.93 -14.14
C GLU A 3 3.55 -19.76 -14.48
N GLY A 4 2.98 -19.61 -15.68
CA GLY A 4 1.93 -20.48 -16.18
C GLY A 4 0.53 -20.39 -15.56
N LEU A 5 0.28 -19.53 -14.55
CA LEU A 5 -1.04 -19.45 -13.88
C LEU A 5 -2.21 -19.23 -14.86
N LEU A 6 -2.08 -18.24 -15.74
CA LEU A 6 -3.01 -17.97 -16.84
C LEU A 6 -2.19 -17.89 -18.14
N PRO A 7 -2.55 -18.66 -19.19
CA PRO A 7 -1.92 -18.56 -20.50
C PRO A 7 -2.30 -17.26 -21.23
N ASP A 8 -1.59 -16.94 -22.30
CA ASP A 8 -1.92 -15.78 -23.12
C ASP A 8 -3.32 -15.90 -23.73
N ASN A 9 -4.06 -14.78 -23.75
CA ASN A 9 -5.45 -14.72 -24.21
C ASN A 9 -6.40 -15.70 -23.51
N TYR A 10 -6.13 -15.99 -22.24
CA TYR A 10 -6.95 -16.90 -21.45
C TYR A 10 -8.43 -16.52 -21.47
N ARG A 11 -9.28 -17.54 -21.59
CA ARG A 11 -10.73 -17.43 -21.46
C ARG A 11 -11.13 -18.29 -20.28
N PRO A 12 -11.46 -17.70 -19.12
CA PRO A 12 -11.87 -18.45 -17.94
C PRO A 12 -13.10 -19.30 -18.22
N GLU A 13 -13.12 -20.52 -17.71
CA GLU A 13 -14.29 -21.39 -17.68
C GLU A 13 -14.84 -21.49 -16.25
N GLY A 14 -16.17 -21.57 -16.11
CA GLY A 14 -16.81 -21.67 -14.79
C GLY A 14 -16.35 -20.60 -13.80
N ASP A 15 -15.88 -21.03 -12.63
CA ASP A 15 -15.44 -20.19 -11.53
C ASP A 15 -13.90 -20.05 -11.44
N GLU A 16 -13.18 -20.15 -12.56
CA GLU A 16 -11.72 -20.00 -12.51
C GLU A 16 -11.27 -18.57 -12.19
N VAL A 17 -12.07 -17.59 -12.62
CA VAL A 17 -11.78 -16.16 -12.44
C VAL A 17 -12.99 -15.46 -11.83
N LEU A 18 -12.76 -14.62 -10.82
CA LEU A 18 -13.79 -13.78 -10.22
C LEU A 18 -13.33 -12.35 -10.10
N PHE A 19 -14.13 -11.45 -10.65
CA PHE A 19 -14.06 -10.03 -10.37
C PHE A 19 -15.22 -9.66 -9.46
N TYR A 20 -14.92 -9.24 -8.25
CA TYR A 20 -15.91 -8.84 -7.25
C TYR A 20 -15.58 -7.46 -6.72
N ALA A 21 -16.46 -6.50 -6.97
CA ALA A 21 -16.32 -5.14 -6.49
C ALA A 21 -17.36 -4.83 -5.42
N ASN A 22 -17.06 -3.86 -4.56
CA ASN A 22 -18.09 -3.14 -3.84
C ASN A 22 -19.10 -2.54 -4.85
N SER A 23 -20.35 -2.31 -4.42
CA SER A 23 -21.42 -1.79 -5.29
C SER A 23 -21.35 -0.26 -5.45
N ARG A 24 -20.24 0.38 -5.05
CA ARG A 24 -19.93 1.78 -5.36
C ARG A 24 -19.52 1.92 -6.82
N GLN A 25 -19.94 3.01 -7.45
CA GLN A 25 -19.66 3.24 -8.87
C GLN A 25 -18.14 3.20 -9.17
N ARG A 26 -17.32 3.83 -8.32
CA ARG A 26 -15.86 3.88 -8.50
C ARG A 26 -15.21 2.48 -8.47
N THR A 27 -15.61 1.62 -7.54
CA THR A 27 -15.04 0.27 -7.39
C THR A 27 -15.47 -0.63 -8.53
N PHE A 28 -16.74 -0.55 -8.92
CA PHE A 28 -17.26 -1.29 -10.07
C PHE A 28 -16.55 -0.87 -11.37
N ALA A 29 -16.38 0.43 -11.60
CA ALA A 29 -15.67 0.96 -12.76
C ALA A 29 -14.20 0.53 -12.79
N THR A 30 -13.49 0.62 -11.67
CA THR A 30 -12.08 0.16 -11.55
C THR A 30 -11.95 -1.31 -11.89
N ALA A 31 -12.83 -2.17 -11.34
CA ALA A 31 -12.83 -3.59 -11.65
C ALA A 31 -13.11 -3.87 -13.14
N LYS A 32 -14.03 -3.12 -13.76
CA LYS A 32 -14.33 -3.21 -15.19
C LYS A 32 -13.14 -2.80 -16.06
N TYR A 33 -12.46 -1.72 -15.74
CA TYR A 33 -11.28 -1.28 -16.50
C TYR A 33 -10.10 -2.24 -16.32
N PHE A 34 -9.89 -2.76 -15.10
CA PHE A 34 -8.88 -3.78 -14.87
C PHE A 34 -9.19 -5.05 -15.66
N SER A 35 -10.42 -5.56 -15.63
CA SER A 35 -10.78 -6.77 -16.36
C SER A 35 -10.62 -6.62 -17.87
N ALA A 36 -10.96 -5.46 -18.43
CA ALA A 36 -10.77 -5.16 -19.84
C ALA A 36 -9.29 -5.14 -20.26
N GLY A 37 -8.39 -4.67 -19.38
CA GLY A 37 -6.95 -4.70 -19.62
C GLY A 37 -6.31 -6.07 -19.38
N PHE A 38 -6.79 -6.80 -18.36
CA PHE A 38 -6.24 -8.07 -17.91
C PHE A 38 -6.67 -9.25 -18.78
N LEU A 39 -7.94 -9.30 -19.18
CA LEU A 39 -8.54 -10.37 -19.98
C LEU A 39 -9.38 -9.79 -21.14
N PRO A 40 -8.76 -9.10 -22.11
CA PRO A 40 -9.45 -8.29 -23.12
C PRO A 40 -10.42 -9.08 -24.02
N PHE A 41 -10.21 -10.38 -24.18
CA PHE A 41 -11.05 -11.25 -25.03
C PHE A 41 -12.01 -12.16 -24.24
N ALA A 42 -11.97 -12.13 -22.92
CA ALA A 42 -12.79 -13.02 -22.09
C ALA A 42 -14.18 -12.44 -21.77
N ASN A 43 -14.35 -11.10 -21.88
CA ASN A 43 -15.58 -10.39 -21.51
C ASN A 43 -16.09 -10.80 -20.11
N VAL A 44 -15.21 -10.70 -19.12
CA VAL A 44 -15.48 -11.14 -17.74
C VAL A 44 -16.53 -10.24 -17.09
N GLU A 45 -17.52 -10.86 -16.46
CA GLU A 45 -18.54 -10.17 -15.67
C GLU A 45 -17.98 -9.66 -14.34
N ILE A 46 -18.37 -8.45 -13.95
CA ILE A 46 -18.03 -7.88 -12.64
C ILE A 46 -19.19 -8.16 -11.68
N THR A 47 -18.93 -8.96 -10.65
CA THR A 47 -19.89 -9.25 -9.59
C THR A 47 -19.96 -8.07 -8.62
N HIS A 48 -21.18 -7.71 -8.21
CA HIS A 48 -21.48 -6.87 -7.05
C HIS A 48 -22.84 -7.32 -6.47
N LYS A 49 -23.09 -7.12 -5.17
CA LYS A 49 -24.24 -7.75 -4.48
C LYS A 49 -25.40 -6.83 -4.14
N TYR A 50 -25.19 -5.52 -4.15
CA TYR A 50 -26.15 -4.54 -3.68
C TYR A 50 -26.48 -3.54 -4.80
N ASP A 51 -27.55 -2.77 -4.57
CA ASP A 51 -27.91 -1.68 -5.47
C ASP A 51 -26.75 -0.72 -5.69
N GLU A 52 -26.77 -0.06 -6.84
CA GLU A 52 -25.76 0.93 -7.20
C GLU A 52 -25.58 1.97 -6.09
N ASP A 53 -24.32 2.25 -5.80
CA ASP A 53 -23.85 3.16 -4.77
C ASP A 53 -24.18 2.78 -3.31
N LYS A 54 -24.64 1.54 -3.05
CA LYS A 54 -24.71 1.02 -1.69
C LYS A 54 -23.42 0.31 -1.29
N MET A 55 -23.06 0.42 -0.02
CA MET A 55 -21.90 -0.31 0.53
C MET A 55 -22.24 -1.79 0.70
N ASP A 56 -21.40 -2.64 0.11
CA ASP A 56 -21.40 -4.07 0.39
C ASP A 56 -20.67 -4.33 1.74
N PRO A 57 -21.31 -5.00 2.71
CA PRO A 57 -20.71 -5.31 4.01
C PRO A 57 -19.39 -6.08 3.96
N VAL A 58 -19.09 -6.82 2.88
CA VAL A 58 -17.79 -7.47 2.69
C VAL A 58 -16.66 -6.44 2.59
N PHE A 59 -16.94 -5.27 2.00
CA PHE A 59 -15.97 -4.19 1.79
C PHE A 59 -16.18 -3.02 2.76
N THR A 60 -17.13 -3.11 3.69
CA THR A 60 -17.41 -2.05 4.66
C THR A 60 -16.54 -2.25 5.90
N PRO A 61 -15.59 -1.35 6.21
CA PRO A 61 -14.74 -1.45 7.39
C PRO A 61 -15.54 -1.05 8.64
N GLN A 62 -16.41 -1.93 9.11
CA GLN A 62 -17.31 -1.66 10.24
C GLN A 62 -17.05 -2.58 11.43
N PHE A 63 -17.33 -2.10 12.65
CA PHE A 63 -17.21 -2.94 13.84
C PHE A 63 -18.33 -3.98 13.92
N THR A 64 -18.07 -5.20 13.49
CA THR A 64 -19.04 -6.30 13.57
C THR A 64 -19.23 -6.82 15.01
N LYS A 65 -18.23 -6.60 15.86
CA LYS A 65 -18.21 -6.93 17.30
C LYS A 65 -17.87 -5.68 18.11
N MET A 66 -18.57 -5.45 19.22
CA MET A 66 -18.32 -4.31 20.10
C MET A 66 -18.89 -4.58 21.50
N ASN A 67 -18.13 -4.21 22.51
CA ASN A 67 -18.54 -4.03 23.90
C ASN A 67 -17.69 -2.91 24.53
N ASP A 68 -18.01 -2.48 25.76
CA ASP A 68 -17.33 -1.33 26.36
C ASP A 68 -15.84 -1.59 26.63
N THR A 69 -15.47 -2.80 27.07
CA THR A 69 -14.06 -3.16 27.29
C THR A 69 -13.25 -3.08 25.99
N TYR A 70 -13.77 -3.64 24.91
CA TYR A 70 -13.13 -3.60 23.60
C TYR A 70 -13.07 -2.18 23.04
N ARG A 71 -14.12 -1.36 23.22
CA ARG A 71 -14.11 0.07 22.87
C ARG A 71 -12.97 0.80 23.58
N GLN A 72 -12.83 0.61 24.89
CA GLN A 72 -11.77 1.24 25.67
C GLN A 72 -10.38 0.74 25.23
N GLN A 73 -10.26 -0.52 24.84
CA GLN A 73 -9.01 -1.04 24.27
C GLN A 73 -8.65 -0.33 22.95
N VAL A 74 -9.59 -0.20 22.01
CA VAL A 74 -9.36 0.50 20.74
C VAL A 74 -8.96 1.96 20.99
N LEU A 75 -9.67 2.66 21.86
CA LEU A 75 -9.35 4.05 22.23
C LEU A 75 -7.97 4.15 22.88
N SER A 76 -7.62 3.24 23.79
CA SER A 76 -6.30 3.22 24.44
C SER A 76 -5.17 2.92 23.45
N GLU A 77 -5.39 2.06 22.45
CA GLU A 77 -4.41 1.82 21.39
C GLU A 77 -4.21 3.06 20.53
N MET A 78 -5.30 3.77 20.22
CA MET A 78 -5.27 5.03 19.50
C MET A 78 -4.49 6.12 20.26
N GLU A 79 -4.72 6.24 21.58
CA GLU A 79 -3.97 7.15 22.46
C GLU A 79 -2.47 6.81 22.55
N ALA A 80 -2.09 5.55 22.32
CA ALA A 80 -0.69 5.13 22.31
C ALA A 80 0.03 5.45 20.99
N MET A 81 -0.70 5.78 19.91
CA MET A 81 -0.10 6.10 18.61
C MET A 81 0.54 7.48 18.64
N HIS A 82 1.83 7.57 18.29
CA HIS A 82 2.53 8.84 18.04
C HIS A 82 2.40 9.90 19.16
N GLY A 83 2.26 9.47 20.42
CA GLY A 83 2.08 10.38 21.56
C GLY A 83 0.66 10.93 21.74
N GLY A 84 -0.33 10.28 21.13
CA GLY A 84 -1.75 10.61 21.19
C GLY A 84 -2.25 11.29 19.91
N PRO A 85 -3.55 11.15 19.56
CA PRO A 85 -4.13 11.72 18.35
C PRO A 85 -3.88 13.22 18.20
N GLN A 86 -4.09 13.99 19.27
CA GLN A 86 -3.88 15.43 19.25
C GLN A 86 -2.42 15.80 18.96
N THR A 87 -1.46 15.11 19.60
CA THR A 87 -0.03 15.33 19.37
C THR A 87 0.35 15.02 17.91
N TRP A 88 -0.18 13.93 17.37
CA TRP A 88 0.14 13.52 16.00
C TRP A 88 -0.45 14.48 14.96
N MET A 89 -1.71 14.89 15.13
CA MET A 89 -2.34 15.89 14.26
C MET A 89 -1.66 17.25 14.39
N ALA A 90 -1.26 17.67 15.59
CA ALA A 90 -0.52 18.91 15.81
C ALA A 90 0.84 18.92 15.09
N ALA A 91 1.49 17.75 14.93
CA ALA A 91 2.73 17.65 14.16
C ALA A 91 2.53 17.97 12.67
N GLN A 92 1.29 17.93 12.16
CA GLN A 92 0.95 18.32 10.78
C GLN A 92 0.69 19.83 10.61
N GLN A 93 0.81 20.64 11.66
CA GLN A 93 0.56 22.09 11.61
C GLN A 93 1.23 22.80 10.42
N PRO A 94 2.53 22.55 10.09
CA PRO A 94 3.15 23.22 8.94
C PRO A 94 2.42 22.93 7.62
N THR A 95 1.96 21.69 7.43
CA THR A 95 1.20 21.27 6.25
C THR A 95 -0.21 21.85 6.24
N LEU A 96 -0.88 21.88 7.40
CA LEU A 96 -2.19 22.49 7.54
C LEU A 96 -2.13 23.98 7.13
N THR A 97 -1.12 24.71 7.61
CA THR A 97 -0.90 26.12 7.23
C THR A 97 -0.60 26.26 5.74
N LEU A 98 0.20 25.36 5.14
CA LEU A 98 0.41 25.35 3.69
C LEU A 98 -0.91 25.17 2.92
N MET A 99 -1.75 24.24 3.34
CA MET A 99 -3.06 23.99 2.70
C MET A 99 -4.01 25.18 2.86
N GLU A 100 -3.99 25.86 4.01
CA GLU A 100 -4.73 27.10 4.25
C GLU A 100 -4.32 28.22 3.28
N GLU A 101 -3.02 28.38 3.03
CA GLU A 101 -2.47 29.36 2.08
C GLU A 101 -2.85 29.01 0.63
N VAL A 102 -2.72 27.74 0.23
CA VAL A 102 -3.06 27.26 -1.13
C VAL A 102 -4.54 27.47 -1.44
N LEU A 103 -5.41 27.31 -0.46
CA LEU A 103 -6.85 27.50 -0.60
C LEU A 103 -7.33 28.93 -0.36
N ASP A 104 -6.46 29.80 0.14
CA ASP A 104 -6.82 31.14 0.61
C ASP A 104 -8.00 31.12 1.60
N ILE A 105 -7.97 30.20 2.58
CA ILE A 105 -9.12 29.94 3.47
C ILE A 105 -9.57 31.21 4.19
N ALA A 106 -8.63 32.06 4.61
CA ALA A 106 -8.92 33.31 5.30
C ALA A 106 -9.82 34.28 4.49
N HIS A 107 -9.80 34.22 3.16
CA HIS A 107 -10.65 35.02 2.28
C HIS A 107 -11.78 34.21 1.63
N SER A 108 -11.96 32.94 2.03
CA SER A 108 -13.01 32.07 1.50
C SER A 108 -14.38 32.38 2.11
N PRO A 109 -15.49 31.96 1.48
CA PRO A 109 -16.81 32.02 2.10
C PRO A 109 -16.91 31.25 3.43
N ALA A 110 -16.06 30.25 3.66
CA ALA A 110 -16.06 29.47 4.89
C ALA A 110 -15.54 30.27 6.10
N ALA A 111 -14.68 31.27 5.87
CA ALA A 111 -14.21 32.18 6.92
C ALA A 111 -15.34 32.96 7.59
N ALA A 112 -16.45 33.23 6.87
CA ALA A 112 -17.64 33.85 7.45
C ALA A 112 -18.33 32.99 8.52
N ASN A 113 -18.07 31.68 8.53
CA ASN A 113 -18.57 30.71 9.51
C ASN A 113 -17.42 30.17 10.40
N ASP A 114 -16.41 31.00 10.68
CA ASP A 114 -15.29 30.71 11.59
C ASP A 114 -14.32 29.58 11.13
N THR A 115 -14.44 29.15 9.87
CA THR A 115 -13.46 28.24 9.26
C THR A 115 -12.35 29.07 8.61
N THR A 116 -11.44 29.57 9.43
CA THR A 116 -10.28 30.38 9.00
C THR A 116 -8.98 29.57 8.93
N HIS A 117 -8.95 28.40 9.57
CA HIS A 117 -7.83 27.47 9.64
C HIS A 117 -8.37 26.04 9.93
N PHE A 118 -7.50 25.04 9.84
CA PHE A 118 -7.83 23.66 10.18
C PHE A 118 -7.62 23.40 11.67
N TRP A 119 -8.72 23.18 12.39
CA TRP A 119 -8.71 22.77 13.79
C TRP A 119 -8.34 21.29 13.93
N TYR A 120 -7.73 20.92 15.06
CA TYR A 120 -7.40 19.51 15.36
C TYR A 120 -7.51 19.17 16.85
N ASP A 121 -7.81 20.15 17.70
CA ASP A 121 -8.03 20.03 19.13
C ASP A 121 -9.51 19.82 19.51
N ASP A 122 -10.42 19.88 18.53
CA ASP A 122 -11.86 19.68 18.67
C ASP A 122 -12.33 18.27 18.27
N VAL A 123 -11.38 17.37 18.02
CA VAL A 123 -11.63 16.06 17.43
C VAL A 123 -12.36 15.11 18.38
N GLN A 124 -13.35 14.39 17.85
CA GLN A 124 -14.04 13.31 18.56
C GLN A 124 -14.11 12.04 17.72
N PHE A 125 -13.89 10.89 18.38
CA PHE A 125 -13.96 9.58 17.76
C PHE A 125 -15.28 8.87 18.09
N LYS A 126 -15.93 8.33 17.07
CA LYS A 126 -17.15 7.54 17.18
C LYS A 126 -16.88 6.11 16.68
N ILE A 127 -16.98 5.15 17.59
CA ILE A 127 -16.58 3.75 17.37
C ILE A 127 -17.76 2.83 17.71
N GLU A 128 -18.73 2.66 16.82
CA GLU A 128 -19.98 1.96 17.13
C GLU A 128 -20.13 0.61 16.44
N LYS A 129 -20.88 -0.30 17.08
CA LYS A 129 -21.20 -1.60 16.47
C LYS A 129 -22.04 -1.38 15.21
N GLY A 130 -21.65 -2.04 14.12
CA GLY A 130 -22.35 -1.98 12.84
C GLY A 130 -22.14 -0.66 12.09
N ASP A 131 -21.17 0.15 12.52
CA ASP A 131 -20.78 1.39 11.85
C ASP A 131 -19.28 1.41 11.61
N GLU A 132 -18.86 2.22 10.64
CA GLU A 132 -17.44 2.53 10.42
C GLU A 132 -16.90 3.40 11.56
N PRO A 133 -15.61 3.31 11.92
CA PRO A 133 -14.97 4.29 12.79
C PRO A 133 -15.08 5.67 12.15
N LYS A 134 -15.49 6.68 12.92
CA LYS A 134 -15.65 8.05 12.43
C LYS A 134 -14.89 9.02 13.29
N MET A 135 -14.36 10.05 12.64
CA MET A 135 -13.79 11.23 13.27
C MET A 135 -14.63 12.45 12.91
N THR A 136 -14.97 13.27 13.91
CA THR A 136 -15.56 14.59 13.72
C THR A 136 -14.62 15.66 14.25
N GLY A 137 -14.79 16.91 13.83
CA GLY A 137 -13.93 18.03 14.18
C GLY A 137 -13.24 18.63 12.94
N GLY A 138 -12.41 19.65 13.14
CA GLY A 138 -11.75 20.36 12.05
C GLY A 138 -10.79 19.50 11.23
N TYR A 139 -10.17 18.48 11.82
CA TYR A 139 -9.19 17.66 11.11
C TYR A 139 -9.85 16.79 10.03
N THR A 140 -11.15 16.49 10.17
CA THR A 140 -11.94 15.81 9.12
C THR A 140 -12.06 16.68 7.87
N LEU A 141 -12.14 18.01 8.03
CA LEU A 141 -12.11 18.95 6.91
C LEU A 141 -10.72 19.00 6.27
N ALA A 142 -9.65 19.03 7.07
CA ALA A 142 -8.27 18.96 6.57
C ALA A 142 -8.04 17.70 5.73
N ASN A 143 -8.45 16.52 6.23
CA ASN A 143 -8.41 15.28 5.47
C ASN A 143 -9.17 15.37 4.14
N SER A 144 -10.38 15.92 4.16
CA SER A 144 -11.21 16.05 2.94
C SER A 144 -10.56 16.97 1.90
N VAL A 145 -9.92 18.06 2.35
CA VAL A 145 -9.17 18.97 1.48
C VAL A 145 -7.91 18.29 0.95
N ALA A 146 -7.15 17.61 1.81
CA ALA A 146 -5.94 16.89 1.41
C ALA A 146 -6.26 15.86 0.31
N ASP A 147 -7.30 15.06 0.51
CA ASP A 147 -7.78 14.09 -0.48
C ASP A 147 -8.14 14.76 -1.81
N ALA A 148 -8.90 15.86 -1.77
CA ALA A 148 -9.26 16.61 -2.99
C ALA A 148 -8.03 17.18 -3.72
N LEU A 149 -7.06 17.74 -3.00
CA LEU A 149 -5.81 18.26 -3.58
C LEU A 149 -4.99 17.13 -4.21
N VAL A 150 -4.86 15.98 -3.52
CA VAL A 150 -4.12 14.81 -4.01
C VAL A 150 -4.78 14.23 -5.26
N LEU A 151 -6.11 14.09 -5.27
CA LEU A 151 -6.87 13.66 -6.45
C LEU A 151 -6.70 14.63 -7.62
N GLN A 152 -6.76 15.94 -7.36
CA GLN A 152 -6.49 16.95 -8.40
C GLN A 152 -5.07 16.81 -8.94
N CYS A 153 -4.09 16.56 -8.07
CA CYS A 153 -2.70 16.31 -8.47
C CYS A 153 -2.57 15.11 -9.43
N TYR A 154 -3.32 14.04 -9.21
CA TYR A 154 -3.31 12.87 -10.09
C TYR A 154 -4.06 13.08 -11.42
N GLU A 155 -5.11 13.89 -11.43
CA GLU A 155 -5.92 14.18 -12.63
C GLU A 155 -5.28 15.25 -13.53
N SER A 156 -4.70 16.29 -12.92
CA SER A 156 -4.22 17.49 -13.60
C SER A 156 -2.85 17.32 -14.26
N GLU A 157 -2.64 18.02 -15.38
CA GLU A 157 -1.30 18.18 -15.98
C GLU A 157 -0.42 19.15 -15.16
N SER A 158 -1.04 20.11 -14.48
CA SER A 158 -0.40 21.08 -13.58
C SER A 158 -0.23 20.52 -12.16
N PHE A 159 0.96 20.71 -11.58
CA PHE A 159 1.25 20.38 -10.17
C PHE A 159 1.04 21.58 -9.24
N ALA A 160 0.38 22.63 -9.76
CA ALA A 160 0.24 23.90 -9.07
C ALA A 160 -1.25 24.17 -8.77
N PRO A 161 -1.79 23.61 -7.66
CA PRO A 161 -3.19 23.85 -7.28
C PRO A 161 -3.39 25.34 -7.07
N PHE A 162 -4.39 25.90 -7.74
CA PHE A 162 -4.70 27.33 -7.71
C PHE A 162 -3.50 28.26 -8.05
N GLY A 163 -2.51 27.75 -8.81
CA GLY A 163 -1.31 28.50 -9.19
C GLY A 163 -0.13 28.41 -8.21
N HIS A 164 -0.28 27.69 -7.10
CA HIS A 164 0.78 27.49 -6.11
C HIS A 164 1.67 26.31 -6.50
N ALA A 165 2.91 26.55 -6.94
CA ALA A 165 3.84 25.47 -7.25
C ALA A 165 4.34 24.79 -5.97
N LEU A 166 3.91 23.54 -5.75
CA LEU A 166 4.32 22.74 -4.58
C LEU A 166 5.47 21.78 -4.94
N THR A 167 6.37 21.54 -3.99
CA THR A 167 7.42 20.53 -4.10
C THR A 167 6.85 19.13 -3.91
N THR A 168 7.58 18.09 -4.35
CA THR A 168 7.21 16.70 -4.07
C THR A 168 7.08 16.42 -2.57
N GLU A 169 7.94 17.01 -1.75
CA GLU A 169 7.90 16.88 -0.29
C GLU A 169 6.61 17.48 0.27
N GLN A 170 6.24 18.70 -0.16
CA GLN A 170 4.98 19.32 0.24
C GLN A 170 3.76 18.48 -0.16
N TRP A 171 3.79 17.84 -1.33
CA TRP A 171 2.71 16.92 -1.71
C TRP A 171 2.66 15.65 -0.86
N ARG A 172 3.81 15.11 -0.45
CA ARG A 172 3.87 14.01 0.52
C ARG A 172 3.34 14.43 1.88
N ASP A 173 3.69 15.63 2.33
CA ASP A 173 3.19 16.18 3.58
C ASP A 173 1.66 16.32 3.53
N ILE A 174 1.09 16.77 2.39
CA ILE A 174 -0.37 16.80 2.19
C ILE A 174 -0.96 15.39 2.24
N CYS A 175 -0.32 14.39 1.61
CA CYS A 175 -0.76 12.99 1.73
C CYS A 175 -0.70 12.51 3.18
N ALA A 176 0.33 12.91 3.95
CA ALA A 176 0.48 12.52 5.35
C ALA A 176 -0.69 12.99 6.22
N VAL A 177 -1.32 14.14 5.93
CA VAL A 177 -2.55 14.59 6.63
C VAL A 177 -3.68 13.56 6.49
N LYS A 178 -3.87 13.02 5.27
CA LYS A 178 -4.83 11.94 5.02
C LYS A 178 -4.41 10.65 5.73
N GLU A 179 -3.13 10.31 5.69
CA GLU A 179 -2.62 9.09 6.33
C GLU A 179 -2.78 9.11 7.85
N VAL A 180 -2.64 10.27 8.51
CA VAL A 180 -2.95 10.40 9.95
C VAL A 180 -4.43 10.10 10.21
N TYR A 181 -5.34 10.66 9.39
CA TYR A 181 -6.77 10.41 9.49
C TYR A 181 -7.09 8.91 9.35
N ASP A 182 -6.59 8.28 8.29
CA ASP A 182 -6.83 6.86 8.02
C ASP A 182 -6.21 5.95 9.08
N ALA A 183 -5.00 6.27 9.56
CA ALA A 183 -4.32 5.48 10.57
C ALA A 183 -5.08 5.48 11.89
N LEU A 184 -5.50 6.66 12.38
CA LEU A 184 -6.27 6.77 13.62
C LEU A 184 -7.56 5.93 13.57
N LEU A 185 -8.24 5.89 12.41
CA LEU A 185 -9.50 5.16 12.28
C LEU A 185 -9.35 3.66 12.00
N PHE A 186 -8.35 3.25 11.22
CA PHE A 186 -8.32 1.92 10.63
C PHE A 186 -7.12 1.05 11.04
N THR A 187 -6.09 1.58 11.70
CA THR A 187 -4.81 0.85 11.87
C THR A 187 -4.42 0.50 13.30
N THR A 188 -5.19 0.89 14.32
CA THR A 188 -5.03 0.29 15.66
C THR A 188 -5.29 -1.21 15.58
N HIS A 189 -4.45 -2.04 16.21
CA HIS A 189 -4.48 -3.49 16.02
C HIS A 189 -5.87 -4.08 16.31
N SER A 190 -6.47 -3.71 17.43
CA SER A 190 -7.79 -4.19 17.84
C SER A 190 -8.89 -3.78 16.86
N ALA A 191 -8.85 -2.55 16.35
CA ALA A 191 -9.82 -2.11 15.35
C ALA A 191 -9.60 -2.83 14.03
N ALA A 192 -8.38 -2.79 13.50
CA ALA A 192 -7.99 -3.37 12.23
C ALA A 192 -8.46 -4.83 12.08
N VAL A 193 -8.24 -5.67 13.10
CA VAL A 193 -8.68 -7.08 13.09
C VAL A 193 -10.18 -7.23 12.86
N ASN A 194 -11.00 -6.37 13.47
CA ASN A 194 -12.47 -6.44 13.37
C ASN A 194 -12.99 -5.81 12.08
N LEU A 195 -12.42 -4.67 11.68
CA LEU A 195 -12.78 -3.93 10.48
C LEU A 195 -12.43 -4.72 9.21
N ALA A 196 -11.28 -5.40 9.20
CA ALA A 196 -10.82 -6.22 8.09
C ALA A 196 -11.48 -7.61 8.04
N TYR A 197 -12.10 -8.06 9.13
CA TYR A 197 -12.56 -9.45 9.28
C TYR A 197 -13.43 -9.97 8.13
N PRO A 198 -14.46 -9.25 7.64
CA PRO A 198 -15.30 -9.74 6.55
C PRO A 198 -14.49 -9.99 5.26
N LEU A 199 -13.63 -9.04 4.89
CA LEU A 199 -12.85 -9.13 3.66
C LEU A 199 -11.74 -10.19 3.77
N VAL A 200 -11.05 -10.26 4.91
CA VAL A 200 -10.02 -11.29 5.11
C VAL A 200 -10.62 -12.70 5.18
N SER A 201 -11.81 -12.84 5.76
CA SER A 201 -12.54 -14.12 5.72
C SER A 201 -12.84 -14.55 4.28
N ARG A 202 -13.25 -13.60 3.42
CA ARG A 202 -13.47 -13.87 2.00
C ARG A 202 -12.19 -14.23 1.26
N ILE A 203 -11.09 -13.52 1.49
CA ILE A 203 -9.77 -13.84 0.91
C ILE A 203 -9.39 -15.27 1.28
N ARG A 204 -9.53 -15.65 2.55
CA ARG A 204 -9.22 -17.00 3.03
C ARG A 204 -10.09 -18.07 2.38
N GLU A 205 -11.39 -17.83 2.23
CA GLU A 205 -12.29 -18.75 1.53
C GLU A 205 -11.83 -18.99 0.09
N GLU A 206 -11.43 -17.94 -0.62
CA GLU A 206 -11.04 -18.02 -2.02
C GLU A 206 -9.63 -18.60 -2.22
N LEU A 207 -8.69 -18.36 -1.30
CA LEU A 207 -7.38 -19.03 -1.30
C LEU A 207 -7.48 -20.55 -1.07
N ASN A 208 -8.55 -21.02 -0.43
CA ASN A 208 -8.80 -22.44 -0.17
C ASN A 208 -9.60 -23.13 -1.28
N ARG A 209 -10.10 -22.40 -2.28
CA ARG A 209 -10.78 -22.99 -3.43
C ARG A 209 -9.77 -23.60 -4.40
N SER A 210 -9.96 -24.86 -4.75
CA SER A 210 -9.12 -25.56 -5.74
C SER A 210 -9.46 -25.20 -7.19
N ASP A 211 -10.64 -24.64 -7.43
CA ASP A 211 -11.14 -24.24 -8.74
C ASP A 211 -10.89 -22.75 -9.05
N ARG A 212 -10.48 -21.94 -8.08
CA ARG A 212 -10.17 -20.51 -8.25
C ARG A 212 -8.71 -20.30 -8.65
N LYS A 213 -8.47 -19.81 -9.87
CA LYS A 213 -7.13 -19.43 -10.35
C LYS A 213 -6.81 -17.97 -10.09
N PHE A 214 -7.78 -17.07 -10.21
CA PHE A 214 -7.58 -15.64 -10.01
C PHE A 214 -8.81 -14.96 -9.44
N MET A 215 -8.61 -14.08 -8.47
CA MET A 215 -9.65 -13.22 -7.91
C MET A 215 -9.18 -11.78 -7.89
N PHE A 216 -10.07 -10.87 -8.26
CA PHE A 216 -9.91 -9.44 -8.12
C PHE A 216 -10.99 -8.90 -7.19
N LEU A 217 -10.58 -8.28 -6.09
CA LEU A 217 -11.42 -7.63 -5.10
C LEU A 217 -11.24 -6.12 -5.19
N CYS A 218 -12.28 -5.37 -5.55
CA CYS A 218 -12.19 -3.90 -5.60
C CYS A 218 -12.92 -3.28 -4.41
N GLY A 219 -12.14 -2.71 -3.48
CA GLY A 219 -12.59 -2.11 -2.23
C GLY A 219 -12.15 -0.66 -2.11
N HIS A 220 -11.72 -0.26 -0.90
CA HIS A 220 -11.32 1.11 -0.57
C HIS A 220 -9.94 1.12 0.14
N ASP A 221 -9.35 2.30 0.26
CA ASP A 221 -8.15 2.57 1.08
C ASP A 221 -8.26 1.99 2.49
N SER A 222 -9.38 2.24 3.16
CA SER A 222 -9.70 1.72 4.50
C SER A 222 -9.66 0.19 4.57
N ASN A 223 -9.95 -0.53 3.48
CA ASN A 223 -9.76 -1.98 3.42
C ASN A 223 -8.27 -2.35 3.41
N LEU A 224 -7.46 -1.66 2.60
CA LEU A 224 -6.01 -1.89 2.55
C LEU A 224 -5.33 -1.52 3.87
N ALA A 225 -5.71 -0.39 4.47
CA ALA A 225 -5.18 0.07 5.76
C ALA A 225 -5.50 -0.92 6.88
N SER A 226 -6.77 -1.33 7.01
CA SER A 226 -7.19 -2.27 8.06
C SER A 226 -6.63 -3.68 7.85
N ILE A 227 -6.58 -4.20 6.62
CA ILE A 227 -5.93 -5.50 6.33
C ILE A 227 -4.43 -5.41 6.63
N GLY A 228 -3.78 -4.32 6.21
CA GLY A 228 -2.37 -4.07 6.45
C GLY A 228 -2.04 -4.11 7.93
N ALA A 229 -2.78 -3.38 8.74
CA ALA A 229 -2.61 -3.37 10.19
C ALA A 229 -2.98 -4.71 10.85
N ALA A 230 -4.07 -5.36 10.42
CA ALA A 230 -4.50 -6.64 10.99
C ALA A 230 -3.49 -7.78 10.76
N LEU A 231 -2.82 -7.78 9.61
CA LEU A 231 -1.80 -8.76 9.25
C LEU A 231 -0.38 -8.33 9.63
N GLY A 232 -0.20 -7.12 10.18
CA GLY A 232 1.11 -6.59 10.54
C GLY A 232 2.04 -6.36 9.34
N LEU A 233 1.47 -5.92 8.22
CA LEU A 233 2.22 -5.68 6.99
C LEU A 233 3.08 -4.43 7.11
N GLN A 234 4.24 -4.47 6.47
CA GLN A 234 5.06 -3.30 6.24
C GLN A 234 5.04 -3.01 4.75
N PHE A 235 4.55 -1.84 4.38
CA PHE A 235 4.59 -1.37 3.01
C PHE A 235 5.96 -0.73 2.76
N PRO A 236 6.72 -1.19 1.75
CA PRO A 236 7.99 -0.57 1.44
C PRO A 236 7.75 0.86 0.95
N GLU A 237 8.42 1.82 1.58
CA GLU A 237 8.46 3.19 1.07
C GLU A 237 9.09 3.19 -0.32
N THR A 238 8.50 3.94 -1.23
CA THR A 238 9.11 4.16 -2.54
C THR A 238 9.47 5.62 -2.67
N GLU A 239 10.69 5.90 -3.13
CA GLU A 239 11.20 7.28 -3.33
C GLU A 239 10.37 8.09 -4.32
N ASN A 240 9.47 7.42 -5.05
CA ASN A 240 8.59 8.04 -5.99
C ASN A 240 7.12 7.86 -5.60
N ALA A 241 6.68 7.49 -4.40
CA ALA A 241 5.24 7.57 -4.10
C ALA A 241 4.90 8.90 -3.39
N LEU A 242 3.70 9.43 -3.63
CA LEU A 242 3.15 10.56 -2.86
C LEU A 242 2.49 10.03 -1.59
N GLU A 243 1.49 9.16 -1.76
CA GLU A 243 0.91 8.35 -0.69
C GLU A 243 1.78 7.12 -0.43
N LEU A 244 2.19 6.89 0.82
CA LEU A 244 3.12 5.81 1.19
C LEU A 244 2.39 4.52 1.55
N HIS A 245 1.23 4.63 2.22
CA HIS A 245 0.54 3.46 2.79
C HIS A 245 -0.52 2.86 1.88
N THR A 246 -1.42 3.70 1.35
CA THR A 246 -2.53 3.28 0.47
C THR A 246 -2.64 4.19 -0.74
N PRO A 247 -1.66 4.17 -1.67
CA PRO A 247 -1.75 4.98 -2.88
C PRO A 247 -2.95 4.60 -3.75
N ILE A 248 -3.50 5.58 -4.47
CA ILE A 248 -4.57 5.33 -5.44
C ILE A 248 -4.19 4.23 -6.43
N GLY A 249 -5.08 3.25 -6.62
CA GLY A 249 -4.87 2.12 -7.51
C GLY A 249 -3.86 1.09 -6.98
N SER A 250 -3.38 1.22 -5.74
CA SER A 250 -2.54 0.21 -5.09
C SER A 250 -3.28 -1.12 -4.93
N LYS A 251 -2.51 -2.21 -4.92
CA LYS A 251 -3.01 -3.57 -4.87
C LYS A 251 -2.27 -4.41 -3.86
N LEU A 252 -3.02 -4.99 -2.92
CA LEU A 252 -2.49 -6.05 -2.07
C LEU A 252 -2.71 -7.40 -2.74
N VAL A 253 -1.61 -8.10 -3.05
CA VAL A 253 -1.60 -9.34 -3.81
C VAL A 253 -1.25 -10.51 -2.89
N PHE A 254 -2.15 -11.48 -2.80
CA PHE A 254 -1.92 -12.76 -2.13
C PHE A 254 -1.79 -13.85 -3.18
N GLU A 255 -0.72 -14.62 -3.15
CA GLU A 255 -0.51 -15.71 -4.10
C GLU A 255 -0.36 -17.03 -3.35
N LYS A 256 -1.02 -18.06 -3.87
CA LYS A 256 -0.86 -19.42 -3.39
C LYS A 256 0.12 -20.16 -4.29
N TRP A 257 1.14 -20.76 -3.69
CA TRP A 257 2.18 -21.54 -4.35
C TRP A 257 2.15 -22.98 -3.83
N SER A 258 2.52 -23.94 -4.68
CA SER A 258 2.76 -25.32 -4.26
C SER A 258 4.08 -25.80 -4.84
N ASP A 259 4.84 -26.53 -4.04
CA ASP A 259 6.01 -27.29 -4.50
C ASP A 259 5.66 -28.74 -4.87
N GLY A 260 4.36 -29.09 -4.85
CA GLY A 260 3.85 -30.46 -5.06
C GLY A 260 3.75 -31.30 -3.79
N SER A 261 4.23 -30.80 -2.64
CA SER A 261 4.13 -31.44 -1.34
C SER A 261 3.37 -30.59 -0.32
N GLU A 262 3.62 -29.29 -0.31
CA GLU A 262 3.03 -28.32 0.61
C GLU A 262 2.54 -27.08 -0.14
N ASP A 263 1.57 -26.39 0.47
CA ASP A 263 1.04 -25.12 -0.02
C ASP A 263 1.60 -23.94 0.80
N TYR A 264 1.99 -22.87 0.10
CA TYR A 264 2.55 -21.65 0.68
C TYR A 264 1.76 -20.44 0.23
N ILE A 265 1.67 -19.42 1.09
CA ILE A 265 1.13 -18.10 0.70
C ILE A 265 2.29 -17.11 0.65
N SER A 266 2.46 -16.47 -0.51
CA SER A 266 3.25 -15.24 -0.62
C SER A 266 2.31 -14.04 -0.60
N GLN A 267 2.83 -12.94 -0.06
CA GLN A 267 2.14 -11.67 -0.08
C GLN A 267 3.06 -10.61 -0.64
N SER A 268 2.49 -9.73 -1.46
CA SER A 268 3.17 -8.56 -1.99
C SER A 268 2.24 -7.36 -2.14
N ASN A 269 2.83 -6.16 -2.14
CA ASN A 269 2.13 -4.94 -2.53
C ASN A 269 2.59 -4.53 -3.93
N SER A 270 1.65 -4.15 -4.79
CA SER A 270 1.95 -3.57 -6.10
C SER A 270 1.18 -2.27 -6.27
N CYS A 271 1.88 -1.19 -6.58
CA CYS A 271 1.23 0.06 -6.98
C CYS A 271 1.32 0.21 -8.49
N SER A 272 0.18 0.43 -9.14
CA SER A 272 0.10 0.68 -10.58
C SER A 272 -0.97 1.71 -10.85
N ILE A 273 -0.57 2.99 -10.89
CA ILE A 273 -1.42 4.07 -11.38
C ILE A 273 -1.49 3.93 -12.91
N GLY A 274 -2.58 3.32 -13.39
CA GLY A 274 -2.81 3.01 -14.81
C GLY A 274 -3.06 4.22 -15.70
N HIS A 275 -3.30 5.39 -15.11
CA HIS A 275 -3.34 6.68 -15.80
C HIS A 275 -3.01 7.76 -14.78
N CYS A 276 -1.81 8.32 -14.87
CA CYS A 276 -1.59 9.70 -14.45
C CYS A 276 -1.24 10.45 -15.73
N SER A 277 -1.84 11.61 -15.89
CA SER A 277 -1.67 12.51 -17.03
C SER A 277 -0.19 12.90 -17.26
N ARG A 278 0.70 12.58 -16.31
CA ARG A 278 2.14 12.82 -16.36
C ARG A 278 2.97 11.58 -16.70
N PRO A 279 3.94 11.68 -17.63
CA PRO A 279 4.97 10.65 -17.86
C PRO A 279 5.81 10.36 -16.60
N THR A 280 5.99 11.35 -15.72
CA THR A 280 6.75 11.19 -14.47
C THR A 280 6.03 10.30 -13.47
N CYS A 281 4.70 10.34 -13.37
CA CYS A 281 3.88 9.46 -12.52
C CYS A 281 4.07 7.97 -12.80
N ARG A 282 4.44 7.58 -14.03
CA ARG A 282 4.73 6.17 -14.35
C ARG A 282 5.93 5.61 -13.57
N ARG A 283 6.77 6.47 -13.00
CA ARG A 283 7.91 6.10 -12.12
C ARG A 283 7.53 6.03 -10.64
N TRP A 284 6.28 6.32 -10.28
CA TRP A 284 5.79 6.39 -8.90
C TRP A 284 5.38 5.00 -8.36
N CYS A 285 5.71 3.97 -9.14
CA CYS A 285 5.47 2.56 -8.85
C CYS A 285 6.71 1.93 -8.21
N CYS A 286 6.48 1.05 -7.23
CA CYS A 286 7.51 0.14 -6.75
C CYS A 286 7.96 -0.77 -7.91
N PRO A 287 9.26 -0.82 -8.26
CA PRO A 287 9.74 -1.65 -9.37
C PRO A 287 9.70 -3.15 -9.04
N SER A 288 9.44 -3.52 -7.79
CA SER A 288 9.44 -4.91 -7.37
C SER A 288 8.54 -5.13 -6.14
N PRO A 289 7.70 -6.18 -6.15
CA PRO A 289 6.97 -6.62 -4.96
C PRO A 289 7.96 -7.06 -3.87
N SER A 290 7.78 -6.58 -2.64
CA SER A 290 8.43 -7.19 -1.47
C SER A 290 7.69 -8.49 -1.14
N MET A 291 8.31 -9.65 -1.39
CA MET A 291 7.76 -10.96 -1.03
C MET A 291 8.01 -11.27 0.44
N VAL A 292 6.94 -11.49 1.20
CA VAL A 292 7.01 -12.21 2.47
C VAL A 292 6.32 -13.56 2.27
N SER A 293 7.08 -14.65 2.40
CA SER A 293 6.59 -16.03 2.27
C SER A 293 6.46 -16.66 3.65
N ARG A 294 5.31 -17.31 3.93
CA ARG A 294 5.10 -18.07 5.17
C ARG A 294 4.32 -19.37 4.92
N PRO A 295 4.67 -20.47 5.62
CA PRO A 295 3.93 -21.73 5.53
C PRO A 295 2.54 -21.58 6.16
N MET A 296 1.53 -22.27 5.59
CA MET A 296 0.20 -22.34 6.20
C MET A 296 0.27 -23.12 7.52
N PRO A 297 -0.32 -22.62 8.63
CA PRO A 297 -0.39 -23.40 9.86
C PRO A 297 -1.30 -24.61 9.65
N THR A 298 -0.75 -25.81 9.86
CA THR A 298 -1.53 -27.05 9.94
C THR A 298 -2.25 -27.11 11.28
N ALA A 299 -3.55 -27.42 11.25
CA ALA A 299 -4.36 -27.52 12.45
C ALA A 299 -3.83 -28.64 13.37
N SER A 300 -3.21 -28.27 14.49
CA SER A 300 -2.94 -29.21 15.59
C SER A 300 -3.15 -28.55 16.96
N THR A 301 -3.90 -29.27 17.80
CA THR A 301 -4.44 -28.96 19.13
C THR A 301 -3.39 -28.76 20.23
N THR A 302 -3.60 -27.79 21.15
CA THR A 302 -3.62 -28.01 22.64
C THR A 302 -3.98 -26.78 23.51
N SER A 303 -5.02 -26.97 24.36
CA SER A 303 -5.22 -26.56 25.79
C SER A 303 -4.97 -25.13 26.35
N ALA A 304 -6.09 -24.43 26.67
CA ALA A 304 -6.51 -23.64 27.87
C ALA A 304 -5.50 -22.67 28.56
N THR A 305 -5.81 -21.40 28.93
CA THR A 305 -6.97 -20.87 29.67
C THR A 305 -6.99 -19.33 29.62
N LEU A 306 -8.06 -18.71 29.08
CA LEU A 306 -8.65 -17.36 29.29
C LEU A 306 -9.77 -17.20 28.23
N MET A 307 -10.90 -16.56 28.55
CA MET A 307 -12.09 -16.45 27.67
C MET A 307 -11.76 -15.93 26.25
N PRO A 308 -12.53 -16.34 25.21
CA PRO A 308 -11.97 -16.82 23.95
C PRO A 308 -11.31 -15.70 23.16
N ALA A 309 -9.97 -15.70 23.17
CA ALA A 309 -9.22 -15.32 21.98
C ALA A 309 -9.72 -16.22 20.84
N TRP A 310 -10.18 -15.59 19.75
CA TRP A 310 -10.72 -16.24 18.56
C TRP A 310 -9.84 -17.42 18.15
N PRO A 311 -10.41 -18.62 17.93
CA PRO A 311 -9.66 -19.87 17.88
C PRO A 311 -9.04 -20.04 16.49
N GLU A 312 -8.11 -19.19 16.09
CA GLU A 312 -7.39 -19.39 14.84
C GLU A 312 -6.00 -18.70 14.88
N PRO A 313 -4.89 -19.44 14.69
CA PRO A 313 -3.52 -18.92 14.84
C PRO A 313 -3.10 -17.86 13.81
N TRP A 314 -3.91 -17.53 12.80
CA TRP A 314 -3.52 -16.60 11.73
C TRP A 314 -3.60 -15.12 12.12
N LEU A 315 -4.50 -14.73 13.05
CA LEU A 315 -4.60 -13.35 13.55
C LEU A 315 -3.58 -13.04 14.66
N SER A 316 -2.96 -14.08 15.25
CA SER A 316 -1.88 -13.93 16.24
C SER A 316 -0.52 -13.93 15.56
N MET A 317 -0.27 -12.99 14.65
CA MET A 317 1.06 -12.77 14.09
C MET A 317 1.89 -11.88 15.03
N LYS A 318 2.80 -12.48 15.80
CA LYS A 318 3.86 -11.72 16.47
C LYS A 318 4.85 -11.18 15.42
N PRO A 319 5.38 -9.95 15.57
CA PRO A 319 6.40 -9.43 14.67
C PRO A 319 7.62 -10.36 14.66
N SER A 320 8.03 -10.83 13.49
CA SER A 320 9.27 -11.59 13.35
C SER A 320 10.45 -10.64 13.34
N LYS A 321 11.51 -11.02 14.05
CA LYS A 321 12.83 -10.37 14.02
C LYS A 321 13.24 -10.14 12.57
N THR A 322 13.41 -8.88 12.19
CA THR A 322 14.03 -8.47 10.93
C THR A 322 15.34 -9.23 10.74
N CYS A 323 15.54 -9.82 9.56
CA CYS A 323 16.87 -10.22 9.12
C CYS A 323 17.76 -8.99 9.12
N ARG A 324 18.59 -8.83 10.16
CA ARG A 324 19.75 -7.94 10.06
C ARG A 324 20.64 -8.52 8.97
N PRO A 325 21.13 -7.71 8.01
CA PRO A 325 22.26 -8.14 7.21
C PRO A 325 23.41 -8.42 8.19
N THR A 326 23.99 -9.61 8.10
CA THR A 326 25.25 -9.94 8.74
C THR A 326 26.32 -9.01 8.17
N SER A 327 26.59 -7.90 8.84
CA SER A 327 27.80 -7.13 8.60
C SER A 327 28.97 -7.91 9.18
N GLU A 328 29.74 -8.58 8.32
CA GLU A 328 31.13 -8.89 8.68
C GLU A 328 31.85 -7.58 9.05
N PRO A 329 32.65 -7.55 10.13
CA PRO A 329 33.42 -6.36 10.47
C PRO A 329 34.44 -6.07 9.36
N PRO A 330 34.59 -4.80 8.93
CA PRO A 330 35.51 -4.46 7.85
C PRO A 330 36.96 -4.76 8.26
N GLN A 331 37.65 -5.50 7.38
CA GLN A 331 39.09 -5.73 7.49
C GLN A 331 39.83 -4.37 7.44
N PRO A 332 40.85 -4.15 8.29
CA PRO A 332 41.57 -2.87 8.34
C PRO A 332 42.34 -2.62 7.05
N SER A 333 42.21 -1.42 6.49
CA SER A 333 42.88 -0.98 5.28
C SER A 333 44.41 -0.92 5.48
N PRO A 334 45.22 -1.33 4.48
CA PRO A 334 46.67 -1.18 4.55
C PRO A 334 47.08 0.30 4.52
N PRO A 335 48.18 0.69 5.20
CA PRO A 335 48.60 2.07 5.31
C PRO A 335 49.08 2.64 3.96
N PRO A 336 48.90 3.95 3.72
CA PRO A 336 49.23 4.58 2.44
C PRO A 336 50.75 4.66 2.21
N LEU A 337 51.17 4.29 1.00
CA LEU A 337 52.52 4.51 0.49
C LEU A 337 52.77 6.00 0.24
N ALA A 338 53.90 6.49 0.74
CA ALA A 338 54.33 7.88 0.64
C ALA A 338 54.57 8.33 -0.81
N ALA A 339 54.08 9.53 -1.13
CA ALA A 339 54.28 10.21 -2.41
C ALA A 339 55.68 10.87 -2.48
N PRO A 340 56.38 10.81 -3.63
CA PRO A 340 57.43 11.76 -3.97
C PRO A 340 56.89 12.87 -4.88
N THR A 341 57.13 14.12 -4.47
CA THR A 341 56.99 15.36 -5.25
C THR A 341 58.31 15.69 -6.00
N PRO A 342 58.38 16.73 -6.86
CA PRO A 342 57.87 16.79 -8.23
C PRO A 342 59.01 17.10 -9.24
N SER A 343 58.80 16.90 -10.55
CA SER A 343 59.71 17.43 -11.58
C SER A 343 58.94 18.06 -12.73
N THR A 344 59.40 19.25 -13.09
CA THR A 344 58.90 20.25 -14.05
C THR A 344 59.42 20.02 -15.47
N VAL A 345 58.54 19.84 -16.46
CA VAL A 345 58.82 20.12 -17.90
C VAL A 345 57.51 20.50 -18.64
N PRO A 346 57.48 21.54 -19.49
CA PRO A 346 56.28 22.03 -20.19
C PRO A 346 55.94 21.24 -21.48
N PRO A 347 54.75 21.41 -22.08
CA PRO A 347 54.21 20.46 -23.06
C PRO A 347 54.60 20.78 -24.52
N PRO A 348 54.71 19.76 -25.41
CA PRO A 348 54.70 19.96 -26.86
C PRO A 348 53.30 19.66 -27.47
N PRO A 349 53.05 20.09 -28.72
CA PRO A 349 51.70 20.38 -29.22
C PRO A 349 50.98 19.19 -29.88
N LEU A 350 49.66 19.35 -30.02
CA LEU A 350 48.70 18.44 -30.67
C LEU A 350 49.06 18.07 -32.11
N PRO A 351 48.74 16.82 -32.52
CA PRO A 351 48.33 16.54 -33.88
C PRO A 351 46.91 15.97 -34.01
N ARG A 352 46.38 16.20 -35.20
CA ARG A 352 45.04 15.92 -35.73
C ARG A 352 44.77 14.43 -36.02
N VAL A 353 43.48 14.07 -35.89
CA VAL A 353 42.66 13.17 -36.74
C VAL A 353 43.22 11.77 -37.07
N ALA A 354 42.54 10.71 -36.60
CA ALA A 354 41.87 9.72 -37.45
C ALA A 354 41.24 8.55 -36.66
N SER A 355 39.99 8.28 -36.99
CA SER A 355 39.23 7.02 -37.04
C SER A 355 39.75 5.72 -36.38
N SER A 356 38.77 5.08 -35.73
CA SER A 356 38.53 3.63 -35.60
C SER A 356 39.35 2.87 -34.56
N SER A 357 38.66 2.31 -33.56
CA SER A 357 38.45 0.86 -33.44
C SER A 357 37.74 0.51 -32.13
N LYS A 358 37.07 -0.64 -32.18
CA LYS A 358 36.23 -1.27 -31.16
C LYS A 358 36.98 -1.49 -29.84
N THR A 359 36.27 -1.34 -28.72
CA THR A 359 36.66 -2.01 -27.47
C THR A 359 35.44 -2.53 -26.71
N ASN A 360 35.52 -3.82 -26.39
CA ASN A 360 34.65 -4.57 -25.51
C ASN A 360 34.37 -3.84 -24.19
N ARG A 361 33.10 -3.74 -23.79
CA ARG A 361 32.73 -3.52 -22.40
C ARG A 361 32.19 -4.84 -21.84
N LYS A 362 33.01 -5.47 -20.99
CA LYS A 362 32.61 -6.58 -20.12
C LYS A 362 31.49 -6.12 -19.19
N GLN A 363 30.56 -7.05 -18.96
CA GLN A 363 29.55 -7.05 -17.91
C GLN A 363 30.15 -6.75 -16.54
N LEU A 364 29.47 -5.88 -15.79
CA LEU A 364 29.29 -6.03 -14.35
C LEU A 364 27.87 -5.56 -14.07
N GLY A 365 26.96 -6.53 -14.00
CA GLY A 365 25.56 -6.34 -13.72
C GLY A 365 24.96 -7.68 -13.30
N ASN A 366 24.41 -7.69 -12.10
CA ASN A 366 23.41 -8.62 -11.59
C ASN A 366 23.84 -10.09 -11.46
N GLU A 367 24.57 -10.40 -10.39
CA GLU A 367 24.61 -11.77 -9.83
C GLU A 367 23.74 -11.92 -8.59
N THR A 368 23.47 -10.86 -7.82
CA THR A 368 22.64 -10.93 -6.61
C THR A 368 21.13 -11.02 -6.85
N ASP A 369 20.60 -10.42 -7.94
CA ASP A 369 19.16 -10.53 -8.27
C ASP A 369 18.79 -11.88 -8.88
N LYS A 370 19.78 -12.64 -9.36
CA LYS A 370 19.56 -13.93 -10.03
C LYS A 370 19.38 -15.07 -9.03
N GLU A 371 20.09 -15.04 -7.90
CA GLU A 371 19.99 -16.07 -6.87
C GLU A 371 18.64 -16.04 -6.13
N THR A 372 18.03 -14.87 -5.95
CA THR A 372 16.68 -14.79 -5.33
C THR A 372 15.57 -15.25 -6.29
N MET A 373 15.75 -15.10 -7.60
CA MET A 373 14.80 -15.61 -8.61
C MET A 373 14.95 -17.11 -8.90
N ASP A 374 16.16 -17.67 -8.79
CA ASP A 374 16.39 -19.09 -9.10
C ASP A 374 15.86 -20.04 -8.01
N ALA A 375 15.70 -19.57 -6.77
CA ALA A 375 15.13 -20.37 -5.68
C ALA A 375 13.63 -20.70 -5.85
N CYS A 376 12.90 -19.99 -6.73
CA CYS A 376 11.46 -20.22 -6.96
C CYS A 376 11.14 -21.12 -8.16
N ARG A 377 12.14 -21.58 -8.95
CA ARG A 377 11.90 -22.32 -10.21
C ARG A 377 11.18 -23.67 -10.10
N HIS A 378 10.95 -24.18 -8.89
CA HIS A 378 10.21 -25.42 -8.64
C HIS A 378 8.81 -25.23 -8.05
N HIS A 379 8.32 -23.99 -7.92
CA HIS A 379 7.02 -23.70 -7.30
C HIS A 379 6.01 -23.31 -8.38
N LEU A 380 4.84 -23.96 -8.39
CA LEU A 380 3.72 -23.60 -9.25
C LEU A 380 2.80 -22.63 -8.53
N ARG A 381 2.43 -21.53 -9.18
CA ARG A 381 1.40 -20.62 -8.67
C ARG A 381 0.02 -21.21 -8.96
N HIS A 382 -0.76 -21.42 -7.91
CA HIS A 382 -2.11 -21.99 -7.98
C HIS A 382 -3.21 -20.94 -7.86
N GLY A 383 -2.91 -19.74 -7.34
CA GLY A 383 -3.90 -18.68 -7.19
C GLY A 383 -3.30 -17.29 -7.02
N SER A 384 -4.08 -16.25 -7.35
CA SER A 384 -3.82 -14.86 -6.96
C SER A 384 -5.09 -14.18 -6.48
N ILE A 385 -4.99 -13.35 -5.45
CA ILE A 385 -6.02 -12.40 -5.04
C ILE A 385 -5.44 -11.01 -4.99
N ASP A 386 -5.98 -10.12 -5.81
CA ASP A 386 -5.58 -8.71 -5.85
C ASP A 386 -6.69 -7.87 -5.21
N ILE A 387 -6.37 -7.13 -4.15
CA ILE A 387 -7.29 -6.16 -3.52
C ILE A 387 -6.92 -4.77 -3.96
N VAL A 388 -7.82 -4.02 -4.56
CA VAL A 388 -7.52 -2.72 -5.18
C VAL A 388 -8.37 -1.61 -4.59
N GLN A 389 -7.72 -0.46 -4.35
CA GLN A 389 -8.33 0.84 -4.04
C GLN A 389 -8.74 1.58 -5.31
#